data_AF-A0A9N9Y9E3-F1
#
_entry.id   AF-A0A9N9Y9E3-F1
#
_cell.length_a   1.000
_cell.length_b   1.000
_cell.length_c   1.000
_cell.angle_alpha   90.00
_cell.angle_beta   90.00
_cell.angle_gamma   90.00
#
_symmetry.space_group_name_H-M   'P 1'
#
loop_
_entity.id
_entity.type
_entity.pdbx_description
1 polymer ?
#
loop_
_entity_poly.entity_id
_entity_poly.type
_entity_poly.pdbx_seq_one_letter_code
_entity_poly.pdbx_strand_id
1 'polypeptide(L)'
;MGSFFVWRLNPELQPSSTSEEVKDKCGYCGMGNAPKTCYICDEGNFCGDLRTTEHTTANDLYHDVIRGRIPRNPLVLKEYYFGNCKELEHQEGLFRLYKTLFTVFRIPPSMLHKWQKSKRIHDNSVTLFNEEPKPVPREQFLFLRDNPNLFSEDRSETLNEHAFARTGIIGLFSAREEE
;
A
#
# COMPACT_ATOMS: atom_id res chain seq x y z
N MET A 1 36.96 4.75 65.58
CA MET A 1 37.82 5.31 64.51
C MET A 1 36.98 5.28 63.24
N GLY A 2 36.34 6.35 62.76
CA GLY A 2 36.70 7.75 62.81
C GLY A 2 37.04 8.18 61.38
N SER A 3 36.04 8.64 60.62
CA SER A 3 36.24 9.54 59.48
C SER A 3 34.91 10.18 59.09
N PHE A 4 34.76 11.43 59.52
CA PHE A 4 33.72 12.35 59.11
C PHE A 4 34.15 12.97 57.79
N PHE A 5 33.36 12.80 56.72
CA PHE A 5 33.50 13.60 55.51
C PHE A 5 32.53 14.77 55.57
N VAL A 6 33.12 15.97 55.63
CA VAL A 6 32.45 17.25 55.64
C VAL A 6 31.91 17.54 54.23
N TRP A 7 30.59 17.68 54.14
CA TRP A 7 29.90 18.15 52.93
C TRP A 7 30.21 19.64 52.71
N ARG A 8 30.84 19.97 51.58
CA ARG A 8 30.92 21.35 51.07
C ARG A 8 29.73 21.57 50.14
N LEU A 9 28.77 22.38 50.60
CA LEU A 9 27.70 22.92 49.76
C LEU A 9 28.33 23.93 48.79
N ASN A 10 28.19 23.67 47.49
CA ASN A 10 28.51 24.63 46.42
C ASN A 10 27.19 25.28 45.99
N PRO A 11 26.94 26.56 46.28
CA PRO A 11 25.79 27.27 45.77
C PRO A 11 26.09 27.82 44.37
N GLU A 12 25.04 28.07 43.61
CA GLU A 12 25.05 28.76 42.30
C GLU A 12 25.39 27.91 41.07
N LEU A 13 24.36 27.25 40.56
CA LEU A 13 24.17 27.12 39.11
C LEU A 13 22.70 27.46 38.83
N GLN A 14 22.48 28.71 38.41
CA GLN A 14 21.20 29.13 37.85
C GLN A 14 20.96 28.35 36.54
N PRO A 15 19.76 27.80 36.30
CA PRO A 15 19.40 27.31 34.98
C PRO A 15 19.14 28.54 34.10
N SER A 16 20.16 28.94 33.33
CA SER A 16 19.98 29.81 32.18
C SER A 16 19.05 29.08 31.20
N SER A 17 17.78 29.47 31.18
CA SER A 17 16.81 29.04 30.19
C SER A 17 17.18 29.65 28.84
N THR A 18 18.17 29.06 28.17
CA THR A 18 18.30 29.18 26.73
C THR A 18 17.09 28.49 26.14
N SER A 19 16.15 29.26 25.60
CA SER A 19 15.10 28.75 24.72
C SER A 19 15.78 27.96 23.60
N GLU A 20 15.78 26.63 23.72
CA GLU A 20 16.14 25.74 22.63
C GLU A 20 15.21 26.11 21.47
N GLU A 21 15.78 26.68 20.42
CA GLU A 21 15.19 26.65 19.09
C GLU A 21 14.88 25.18 18.79
N VAL A 22 13.62 24.81 18.98
CA VAL A 22 13.06 23.56 18.48
C VAL A 22 13.25 23.62 16.98
N LYS A 23 14.31 22.97 16.49
CA LYS A 23 14.57 22.82 15.07
C LYS A 23 13.42 22.00 14.51
N ASP A 24 12.40 22.67 14.00
CA ASP A 24 11.28 22.14 13.21
C ASP A 24 11.76 21.66 11.83
N LYS A 25 12.87 20.92 11.80
CA LYS A 25 13.44 20.29 10.61
C LYS A 25 13.29 18.80 10.80
N CYS A 26 12.67 18.15 9.83
CA CYS A 26 12.67 16.70 9.78
C CYS A 26 14.12 16.19 9.80
N GLY A 27 14.45 15.32 10.76
CA GLY A 27 15.81 14.81 10.97
C GLY A 27 16.38 14.01 9.79
N TYR A 28 15.55 13.67 8.80
CA TYR A 28 15.95 12.97 7.58
C TYR A 28 16.14 13.86 6.35
N CYS A 29 15.41 14.97 6.19
CA CYS A 29 15.50 15.81 4.99
C CYS A 29 15.95 17.25 5.24
N GLY A 30 16.03 17.71 6.50
CA GLY A 30 16.56 19.03 6.86
C GLY A 30 15.71 20.23 6.45
N MET A 31 14.54 20.02 5.84
CA MET A 31 13.64 21.10 5.43
C MET A 31 12.73 21.52 6.58
N GLY A 32 12.69 22.83 6.85
CA GLY A 32 11.92 23.45 7.92
C GLY A 32 10.55 23.89 7.45
N ASN A 33 9.54 23.62 8.28
CA ASN A 33 8.13 24.06 8.17
C ASN A 33 7.29 23.37 7.07
N ALA A 34 6.72 22.21 7.41
CA ALA A 34 5.52 21.69 6.74
C ALA A 34 4.40 21.48 7.79
N PRO A 35 3.11 21.71 7.43
CA PRO A 35 1.99 21.61 8.37
C PRO A 35 1.80 20.19 8.94
N LYS A 36 1.28 20.13 10.16
CA LYS A 36 1.49 19.09 11.17
C LYS A 36 0.77 17.73 11.01
N THR A 37 -0.02 17.45 9.97
CA THR A 37 -0.78 16.18 9.94
C THR A 37 -0.97 15.61 8.54
N CYS A 38 -0.53 14.36 8.35
CA CYS A 38 -0.74 13.54 7.15
C CYS A 38 -2.15 12.92 7.16
N TYR A 39 -2.92 13.05 6.07
CA TYR A 39 -4.30 12.56 5.98
C TYR A 39 -4.43 11.01 5.90
N ILE A 40 -3.32 10.28 5.80
CA ILE A 40 -3.31 8.82 5.55
C ILE A 40 -2.89 8.02 6.79
N CYS A 41 -2.12 8.62 7.69
CA CYS A 41 -1.67 8.00 8.92
C CYS A 41 -1.61 9.08 10.01
N ASP A 42 -2.50 9.00 11.00
CA ASP A 42 -2.49 9.84 12.21
C ASP A 42 -1.21 9.69 13.07
N GLU A 43 -0.19 8.97 12.57
CA GLU A 43 1.07 8.68 13.25
C GLU A 43 2.23 9.60 12.84
N GLY A 44 1.95 10.70 12.12
CA GLY A 44 2.80 11.89 12.19
C GLY A 44 4.25 11.74 11.75
N ASN A 45 4.58 10.91 10.76
CA ASN A 45 5.87 10.95 10.08
C ASN A 45 5.74 10.66 8.58
N PHE A 46 6.37 11.53 7.78
CA PHE A 46 6.44 11.59 6.31
C PHE A 46 5.37 12.41 5.58
N CYS A 47 5.62 13.71 5.45
CA CYS A 47 5.23 14.49 4.27
C CYS A 47 6.41 14.50 3.31
N GLY A 48 6.53 13.48 2.46
CA GLY A 48 7.27 13.64 1.21
C GLY A 48 6.55 14.70 0.37
N ASP A 49 7.31 15.51 -0.36
CA ASP A 49 6.79 16.58 -1.22
C ASP A 49 5.63 16.07 -2.09
N LEU A 50 4.39 16.40 -1.70
CA LEU A 50 3.14 16.06 -2.40
C LEU A 50 2.97 16.87 -3.70
N ARG A 51 4.04 17.49 -4.18
CA ARG A 51 4.08 18.21 -5.44
C ARG A 51 4.22 17.18 -6.56
N THR A 52 3.05 16.67 -6.96
CA THR A 52 2.77 15.91 -8.19
C THR A 52 3.42 14.53 -8.28
N THR A 53 3.18 13.64 -7.30
CA THR A 53 3.21 12.21 -7.67
C THR A 53 2.05 12.00 -8.64
N GLU A 54 2.37 11.84 -9.92
CA GLU A 54 1.43 11.49 -10.97
C GLU A 54 0.47 10.41 -10.45
N HIS A 55 -0.82 10.71 -10.47
CA HIS A 55 -1.82 9.78 -9.99
C HIS A 55 -1.89 8.60 -10.97
N THR A 56 -1.41 7.43 -10.53
CA THR A 56 -1.36 6.23 -11.36
C THR A 56 -2.51 5.28 -11.05
N THR A 57 -2.76 4.33 -11.93
CA THR A 57 -3.67 3.20 -11.68
C THR A 57 -3.26 2.35 -10.47
N ALA A 58 -1.99 2.39 -10.04
CA ALA A 58 -1.56 1.73 -8.80
C ALA A 58 -2.17 2.42 -7.57
N ASN A 59 -2.39 3.74 -7.62
CA ASN A 59 -3.03 4.49 -6.55
C ASN A 59 -4.49 4.07 -6.41
N ASP A 60 -5.21 3.91 -7.52
CA ASP A 60 -6.58 3.39 -7.54
C ASP A 60 -6.65 1.99 -6.91
N LEU A 61 -5.77 1.09 -7.36
CA LEU A 61 -5.67 -0.27 -6.82
C LEU A 61 -5.41 -0.25 -5.31
N TYR A 62 -4.46 0.57 -4.86
CA TYR A 62 -4.15 0.73 -3.44
C TYR A 62 -5.38 1.17 -2.64
N HIS A 63 -6.11 2.18 -3.10
CA HIS A 63 -7.31 2.67 -2.42
C HIS A 63 -8.40 1.60 -2.30
N ASP A 64 -8.65 0.85 -3.37
CA ASP A 64 -9.63 -0.23 -3.36
C ASP A 64 -9.22 -1.37 -2.42
N VAL A 65 -7.95 -1.78 -2.45
CA VAL A 65 -7.39 -2.84 -1.60
C VAL A 65 -7.44 -2.48 -0.12
N ILE A 66 -7.03 -1.27 0.26
CA ILE A 66 -7.08 -0.81 1.66
C ILE A 66 -8.52 -0.71 2.17
N ARG A 67 -9.48 -0.36 1.30
CA ARG A 67 -10.91 -0.36 1.62
C ARG A 67 -11.54 -1.76 1.64
N GLY A 68 -10.79 -2.80 1.32
CA GLY A 68 -11.29 -4.17 1.28
C GLY A 68 -12.26 -4.43 0.11
N ARG A 69 -12.14 -3.69 -1.00
CA ARG A 69 -13.02 -3.79 -2.16
C ARG A 69 -12.25 -4.30 -3.37
N ILE A 70 -12.84 -5.24 -4.12
CA ILE A 70 -12.27 -5.66 -5.41
C ILE A 70 -12.33 -4.46 -6.38
N PRO A 71 -11.24 -4.16 -7.11
CA PRO A 71 -11.21 -3.05 -8.05
C PRO A 71 -12.30 -3.16 -9.11
N ARG A 72 -12.89 -2.00 -9.47
CA ARG A 72 -13.90 -1.92 -10.54
C ARG A 72 -13.44 -1.12 -11.75
N ASN A 73 -12.37 -0.35 -11.61
CA ASN A 73 -11.82 0.44 -12.69
C ASN A 73 -11.27 -0.50 -13.78
N PRO A 74 -11.76 -0.42 -15.04
CA PRO A 74 -11.33 -1.33 -16.11
C PRO A 74 -9.83 -1.22 -16.42
N LEU A 75 -9.22 -0.05 -16.23
CA LEU A 75 -7.78 0.13 -16.41
C LEU A 75 -7.00 -0.63 -15.33
N VAL A 76 -7.42 -0.55 -14.08
CA VAL A 76 -6.81 -1.31 -12.97
C VAL A 76 -6.97 -2.81 -13.22
N LEU A 77 -8.17 -3.23 -13.64
CA LEU A 77 -8.44 -4.64 -13.92
C LEU A 77 -7.52 -5.20 -15.02
N LYS A 78 -7.28 -4.41 -16.07
CA LYS A 78 -6.38 -4.77 -17.17
C LYS A 78 -4.91 -4.75 -16.75
N GLU A 79 -4.44 -3.65 -16.18
CA GLU A 79 -3.02 -3.43 -15.89
C GLU A 79 -2.48 -4.29 -14.75
N TYR A 80 -3.34 -4.69 -13.80
CA TYR A 80 -2.99 -5.52 -12.66
C TYR A 80 -3.62 -6.91 -12.73
N TYR A 81 -3.82 -7.42 -13.95
CA TYR A 81 -4.12 -8.82 -14.25
C TYR A 81 -5.41 -9.42 -13.67
N PHE A 82 -6.28 -8.62 -13.04
CA PHE A 82 -7.59 -9.10 -12.62
C PHE A 82 -8.45 -9.55 -13.81
N GLY A 83 -8.26 -8.94 -14.98
CA GLY A 83 -8.89 -9.36 -16.23
C GLY A 83 -8.44 -10.73 -16.75
N ASN A 84 -7.27 -11.21 -16.30
CA ASN A 84 -6.76 -12.55 -16.68
C ASN A 84 -7.37 -13.67 -15.82
N CYS A 85 -8.04 -13.32 -14.73
CA CYS A 85 -8.67 -14.29 -13.83
C CYS A 85 -10.01 -14.76 -14.40
N LYS A 86 -10.11 -16.04 -14.75
CA LYS A 86 -11.36 -16.66 -15.23
C LYS A 86 -12.34 -17.02 -14.12
N GLU A 87 -11.80 -17.20 -12.92
CA GLU A 87 -12.54 -17.69 -11.76
C GLU A 87 -12.47 -16.64 -10.65
N LEU A 88 -13.53 -16.58 -9.84
CA LEU A 88 -13.62 -15.66 -8.72
C LEU A 88 -12.51 -15.92 -7.69
N GLU A 89 -12.16 -17.20 -7.47
CA GLU A 89 -11.09 -17.60 -6.55
C GLU A 89 -9.73 -17.01 -6.95
N HIS A 90 -9.42 -16.97 -8.26
CA HIS A 90 -8.20 -16.34 -8.75
C HIS A 90 -8.20 -14.82 -8.53
N GLN A 91 -9.35 -14.16 -8.71
CA GLN A 91 -9.49 -12.72 -8.42
C GLN A 91 -9.28 -12.43 -6.94
N GLU A 92 -9.86 -13.24 -6.06
CA GLU A 92 -9.67 -13.11 -4.61
C GLU A 92 -8.22 -13.39 -4.19
N GLY A 93 -7.59 -14.41 -4.76
CA GLY A 93 -6.17 -14.72 -4.51
C GLY A 93 -5.27 -13.56 -4.90
N LEU A 94 -5.50 -12.98 -6.07
CA LEU A 94 -4.76 -11.82 -6.57
C LEU A 94 -5.02 -10.57 -5.72
N PHE A 95 -6.26 -10.36 -5.27
CA PHE A 95 -6.61 -9.29 -4.34
C PHE A 95 -5.86 -9.42 -3.01
N ARG A 96 -5.82 -10.63 -2.43
CA ARG A 96 -5.10 -10.92 -1.18
C ARG A 96 -3.59 -10.75 -1.35
N LEU A 97 -3.04 -11.10 -2.51
CA LEU A 97 -1.63 -10.85 -2.85
C LEU A 97 -1.34 -9.35 -2.81
N TYR A 98 -2.08 -8.51 -3.54
CA TYR A 98 -1.86 -7.07 -3.53
C TYR A 98 -2.07 -6.45 -2.15
N LYS A 99 -3.04 -6.93 -1.38
CA LYS A 99 -3.22 -6.54 0.02
C LYS A 99 -1.95 -6.82 0.83
N THR A 100 -1.37 -8.01 0.68
CA THR A 100 -0.14 -8.40 1.37
C THR A 100 1.05 -7.52 0.95
N LEU A 101 1.19 -7.23 -0.35
CA LEU A 101 2.24 -6.33 -0.85
C LEU A 101 2.14 -4.93 -0.22
N PHE A 102 0.93 -4.38 -0.11
CA PHE A 102 0.73 -3.05 0.48
C PHE A 102 0.83 -3.01 2.00
N THR A 103 0.29 -4.00 2.71
CA THR A 103 0.18 -3.95 4.17
C THR A 103 1.34 -4.62 4.90
N VAL A 104 1.85 -5.74 4.39
CA VAL A 104 2.92 -6.53 5.03
C VAL A 104 4.29 -6.09 4.51
N PHE A 105 4.43 -6.01 3.18
CA PHE A 105 5.68 -5.58 2.55
C PHE A 105 5.81 -4.05 2.44
N ARG A 106 4.74 -3.30 2.73
CA ARG A 106 4.72 -1.82 2.70
C ARG A 106 5.21 -1.24 1.37
N ILE A 107 4.91 -1.93 0.26
CA ILE A 107 5.30 -1.49 -1.08
C ILE A 107 4.47 -0.24 -1.45
N PRO A 108 5.10 0.89 -1.80
CA PRO A 108 4.34 2.07 -2.18
C PRO A 108 3.71 1.88 -3.57
N PRO A 109 2.56 2.51 -3.87
CA PRO A 109 1.89 2.41 -5.17
C PRO A 109 2.82 2.78 -6.35
N SER A 110 3.69 3.77 -6.17
CA SER A 110 4.66 4.19 -7.18
C SER A 110 5.67 3.10 -7.55
N MET A 111 6.08 2.27 -6.59
CA MET A 111 6.97 1.13 -6.84
C MET A 111 6.22 0.00 -7.56
N LEU A 112 4.99 -0.29 -7.13
CA LEU A 112 4.15 -1.27 -7.81
C LEU A 112 3.89 -0.86 -9.27
N HIS A 113 3.64 0.43 -9.51
CA HIS A 113 3.50 0.97 -10.86
C HIS A 113 4.76 0.76 -11.71
N LYS A 114 5.95 0.97 -11.16
CA LYS A 114 7.22 0.68 -11.87
C LYS A 114 7.35 -0.80 -12.22
N TRP A 115 6.93 -1.71 -11.33
CA TRP A 115 6.92 -3.14 -11.62
C TRP A 115 5.93 -3.50 -12.72
N GLN A 116 4.76 -2.85 -12.71
CA GLN A 116 3.75 -2.99 -13.76
C GLN A 116 4.32 -2.57 -15.11
N LYS A 117 4.91 -1.37 -15.20
CA LYS A 117 5.50 -0.84 -16.45
C LYS A 117 6.65 -1.70 -16.98
N SER A 118 7.42 -2.32 -16.10
CA SER A 118 8.50 -3.24 -16.47
C SER A 118 8.04 -4.68 -16.67
N LYS A 119 6.75 -5.00 -16.43
CA LYS A 119 6.17 -6.34 -16.53
C LYS A 119 6.82 -7.35 -15.58
N ARG A 120 7.27 -6.88 -14.41
CA ARG A 120 8.01 -7.67 -13.41
C ARG A 120 7.28 -7.79 -12.07
N ILE A 121 5.94 -7.66 -12.06
CA ILE A 121 5.16 -7.80 -10.83
C ILE A 121 5.36 -9.20 -10.22
N HIS A 122 5.28 -10.25 -11.04
CA HIS A 122 5.44 -11.63 -10.57
C HIS A 122 6.85 -11.87 -10.00
N ASP A 123 7.89 -11.65 -10.81
CA ASP A 123 9.29 -11.78 -10.41
C ASP A 123 9.59 -11.07 -9.09
N ASN A 124 9.26 -9.77 -9.01
CA ASN A 124 9.58 -8.97 -7.84
C ASN A 124 8.80 -9.41 -6.61
N SER A 125 7.55 -9.86 -6.78
CA SER A 125 6.77 -10.43 -5.69
C SER A 125 7.38 -11.74 -5.21
N VAL A 126 7.79 -12.64 -6.11
CA VAL A 126 8.43 -13.92 -5.73
C VAL A 126 9.71 -13.66 -4.96
N THR A 127 10.55 -12.73 -5.43
CA THR A 127 11.77 -12.31 -4.75
C THR A 127 11.48 -11.81 -3.34
N LEU A 128 10.50 -10.90 -3.16
CA LEU A 128 10.15 -10.38 -1.83
C LEU A 128 9.69 -11.46 -0.85
N PHE A 129 8.89 -12.41 -1.33
CA PHE A 129 8.41 -13.51 -0.49
C PHE A 129 9.53 -14.49 -0.09
N ASN A 130 10.61 -14.58 -0.89
CA ASN A 130 11.77 -15.42 -0.58
C ASN A 130 12.80 -14.72 0.32
N GLU A 131 12.93 -13.39 0.22
CA GLU A 131 13.98 -12.62 0.91
C GLU A 131 13.64 -12.31 2.38
N GLU A 132 12.36 -12.22 2.74
CA GLU A 132 11.99 -11.74 4.07
C GLU A 132 11.55 -12.85 5.04
N PRO A 133 12.07 -12.89 6.28
CA PRO A 133 11.58 -13.77 7.35
C PRO A 133 10.23 -13.28 7.93
N LYS A 134 9.49 -12.42 7.22
CA LYS A 134 8.22 -11.90 7.71
C LYS A 134 7.19 -13.02 7.79
N PRO A 135 6.24 -12.94 8.74
CA PRO A 135 5.12 -13.87 8.82
C PRO A 135 4.16 -13.57 7.66
N VAL A 136 4.53 -14.02 6.46
CA VAL A 136 3.67 -13.93 5.29
C VAL A 136 2.74 -15.14 5.31
N PRO A 137 1.43 -14.96 5.11
CA PRO A 137 0.56 -16.12 5.08
C PRO A 137 0.94 -17.00 3.88
N ARG A 138 1.09 -18.30 4.17
CA ARG A 138 1.65 -19.28 3.23
C ARG A 138 0.81 -19.36 1.96
N GLU A 139 -0.49 -19.08 2.08
CA GLU A 139 -1.47 -19.16 1.01
C GLU A 139 -1.16 -18.17 -0.12
N GLN A 140 -0.72 -16.94 0.18
CA GLN A 140 -0.40 -15.98 -0.89
C GLN A 140 0.88 -16.35 -1.63
N PHE A 141 1.86 -16.94 -0.93
CA PHE A 141 3.06 -17.44 -1.58
C PHE A 141 2.74 -18.60 -2.52
N LEU A 142 1.96 -19.57 -2.04
CA LEU A 142 1.51 -20.70 -2.85
C LEU A 142 0.70 -20.22 -4.06
N PHE A 143 -0.24 -19.30 -3.86
CA PHE A 143 -0.99 -18.70 -4.96
C PHE A 143 -0.08 -18.09 -6.03
N LEU A 144 0.91 -17.28 -5.63
CA LEU A 144 1.84 -16.63 -6.54
C LEU A 144 2.69 -17.64 -7.32
N ARG A 145 3.13 -18.71 -6.66
CA ARG A 145 3.94 -19.77 -7.26
C ARG A 145 3.15 -20.65 -8.21
N ASP A 146 1.91 -20.97 -7.86
CA ASP A 146 1.08 -21.93 -8.58
C ASP A 146 0.35 -21.27 -9.77
N ASN A 147 0.28 -19.93 -9.82
CA ASN A 147 -0.42 -19.16 -10.87
C ASN A 147 0.46 -18.15 -11.64
N PRO A 148 1.64 -18.53 -12.17
CA PRO A 148 2.52 -17.60 -12.89
C PRO A 148 1.89 -17.08 -14.19
N ASN A 149 1.03 -17.88 -14.81
CA ASN A 149 0.32 -17.58 -16.06
C ASN A 149 -0.70 -16.44 -15.94
N LEU A 150 -1.09 -16.03 -14.72
CA LEU A 150 -1.96 -14.86 -14.53
C LEU A 150 -1.22 -13.57 -14.90
N PHE A 151 0.10 -13.54 -14.80
CA PHE A 151 0.93 -12.35 -15.02
C PHE A 151 1.46 -12.24 -16.46
N SER A 152 1.07 -13.16 -17.35
CA SER A 152 1.44 -13.14 -18.77
C SER A 152 0.55 -12.17 -19.56
N GLU A 153 1.14 -11.41 -20.48
CA GLU A 153 0.43 -10.36 -21.23
C GLU A 153 -0.47 -10.89 -22.35
N ASP A 154 -0.14 -12.05 -22.90
CA ASP A 154 -0.73 -12.63 -24.11
C ASP A 154 -2.24 -12.93 -24.00
N ARG A 155 -2.85 -12.75 -22.82
CA ARG A 155 -4.26 -13.08 -22.57
C ARG A 155 -5.20 -11.87 -22.64
N SER A 156 -4.68 -10.65 -22.53
CA SER A 156 -5.54 -9.46 -22.33
C SER A 156 -6.25 -8.95 -23.60
N GLU A 157 -5.84 -9.42 -24.79
CA GLU A 157 -6.41 -8.95 -26.06
C GLU A 157 -7.74 -9.64 -26.43
N THR A 158 -8.00 -10.84 -25.91
CA THR A 158 -9.14 -11.66 -26.38
C THR A 158 -10.46 -11.42 -25.64
N LEU A 159 -10.45 -10.72 -24.50
CA LEU A 159 -11.64 -10.58 -23.65
C LEU A 159 -12.43 -9.27 -23.82
N ASN A 160 -11.86 -8.26 -24.51
CA ASN A 160 -12.49 -6.94 -24.60
C ASN A 160 -13.64 -6.82 -25.62
N GLU A 161 -13.79 -7.73 -26.58
CA GLU A 161 -14.89 -7.62 -27.55
C GLU A 161 -16.16 -8.38 -27.14
N HIS A 162 -16.08 -9.40 -26.28
CA HIS A 162 -17.24 -10.25 -25.97
C HIS A 162 -17.79 -10.14 -24.54
N ALA A 163 -17.04 -9.63 -23.56
CA ALA A 163 -17.47 -9.63 -22.16
C ALA A 163 -18.39 -8.44 -21.78
N PHE A 164 -18.20 -7.26 -22.38
CA PHE A 164 -19.01 -6.07 -22.05
C PHE A 164 -20.44 -6.09 -22.63
N ALA A 165 -20.73 -6.96 -23.60
CA ALA A 165 -22.05 -7.06 -24.20
C ALA A 165 -23.05 -7.91 -23.38
N ARG A 166 -22.62 -8.59 -22.30
CA ARG A 166 -23.46 -9.58 -21.58
C ARG A 166 -23.97 -9.16 -20.20
N THR A 167 -23.57 -8.02 -19.66
CA THR A 167 -24.13 -7.48 -18.40
C THR A 167 -25.27 -6.48 -18.60
N GLY A 168 -25.75 -6.30 -19.83
CA GLY A 168 -26.88 -5.43 -20.17
C GLY A 168 -28.28 -6.05 -20.00
N ILE A 169 -28.44 -7.29 -19.51
CA ILE A 169 -29.76 -7.91 -19.34
C ILE A 169 -29.82 -8.67 -18.01
N ILE A 170 -30.11 -7.95 -16.92
CA ILE A 170 -31.00 -8.45 -15.88
C ILE A 170 -32.01 -7.32 -15.62
N GLY A 171 -33.03 -7.29 -16.47
CA GLY A 171 -34.29 -6.66 -16.12
C GLY A 171 -35.11 -7.56 -15.19
N LEU A 172 -36.08 -6.92 -14.55
CA LEU A 172 -37.28 -7.50 -13.96
C LEU A 172 -37.11 -8.48 -12.78
N PHE A 173 -37.11 -7.94 -11.56
CA PHE A 173 -37.84 -8.59 -10.47
C PHE A 173 -38.95 -7.66 -9.97
N SER A 174 -40.16 -7.98 -10.44
CA SER A 174 -41.48 -7.82 -9.83
C SER A 174 -41.71 -6.63 -8.89
N ALA A 175 -42.38 -5.62 -9.44
CA ALA A 175 -43.42 -4.95 -8.67
C ALA A 175 -44.52 -5.99 -8.37
N ARG A 176 -44.76 -6.28 -7.10
CA ARG A 176 -45.96 -6.98 -6.63
C ARG A 176 -46.75 -5.95 -5.83
N GLU A 177 -47.88 -5.56 -6.41
CA GLU A 177 -48.96 -4.83 -5.76
C GLU A 177 -49.41 -5.61 -4.51
N GLU A 178 -49.54 -4.92 -3.39
CA GLU A 178 -50.46 -5.31 -2.33
C GLU A 178 -51.38 -4.12 -2.06
N GLU A 179 -52.68 -4.44 -2.08
CA GLU A 179 -53.86 -3.59 -1.91
C GLU A 179 -53.92 -2.86 -0.56
#